data_AF-A0A3B5LZR9-F1
#
_entry.id   AF-A0A3B5LZR9-F1
#
_cell.length_a   1.000
_cell.length_b   1.000
_cell.length_c   1.000
_cell.angle_alpha   90.00
_cell.angle_beta   90.00
_cell.angle_gamma   90.00
#
_symmetry.space_group_name_H-M   'P 1'
#
loop_
_entity.id
_entity.type
_entity.pdbx_description
1 polymer ?
#
loop_
_entity_poly.entity_id
_entity_poly.type
_entity_poly.pdbx_seq_one_letter_code
_entity_poly.pdbx_strand_id
1 'polypeptide(L)'
;MRTGCSIRLHTKLCLHSALNVAKQGLNKLLATEVPIEVKPVSPAQFYRHVSGEPRRLFWARARGHIGEGNMKLHCCVAAYVSDFALLGTVLLPYPKYKARFTASLDHAMWFHSTFRSDEWMLYECDSPWAGQSLLL
;
A
#
# COMPACT_ATOMS: atom_id res chain seq x y z
N MET A 1 -16.75 -17.60 -0.79
CA MET A 1 -15.51 -16.98 -0.27
C MET A 1 -15.24 -15.76 -1.12
N ARG A 2 -15.13 -14.58 -0.52
CA ARG A 2 -15.01 -13.30 -1.23
C ARG A 2 -13.55 -12.87 -1.12
N THR A 3 -12.84 -12.85 -2.24
CA THR A 3 -11.50 -12.24 -2.36
C THR A 3 -11.71 -10.74 -2.42
N GLY A 4 -11.12 -10.00 -1.49
CA GLY A 4 -11.24 -8.55 -1.50
C GLY A 4 -10.26 -7.93 -0.54
N CYS A 5 -9.41 -7.04 -1.08
CA CYS A 5 -8.67 -6.09 -0.28
C CYS A 5 -9.69 -5.21 0.44
N SER A 6 -9.91 -5.45 1.73
CA SER A 6 -10.80 -4.64 2.55
C SER A 6 -10.06 -3.38 2.97
N ILE A 7 -10.19 -2.31 2.19
CA ILE A 7 -9.72 -0.99 2.60
C ILE A 7 -10.66 -0.49 3.71
N ARG A 8 -10.32 -0.77 4.98
CA ARG A 8 -10.97 -0.14 6.12
C ARG A 8 -10.41 1.25 6.33
N LEU A 9 -11.20 2.25 5.91
CA LEU A 9 -10.89 3.67 6.11
C LEU A 9 -11.01 4.02 7.60
N HIS A 10 -9.88 3.97 8.31
CA HIS A 10 -9.76 4.61 9.62
C HIS A 10 -9.08 5.96 9.44
N THR A 11 -9.79 7.06 9.74
CA THR A 11 -9.21 8.40 9.81
C THR A 11 -8.58 8.61 11.19
N LYS A 12 -7.28 8.92 11.26
CA LYS A 12 -6.65 9.37 12.52
C LYS A 12 -5.54 10.39 12.24
N LEU A 13 -5.52 11.43 13.08
CA LEU A 13 -4.55 12.53 13.08
C LEU A 13 -3.10 12.03 13.23
N CYS A 14 -2.22 12.65 12.47
CA CYS A 14 -0.78 12.41 12.33
C CYS A 14 0.01 12.57 13.65
N LEU A 15 0.99 11.70 13.90
CA LEU A 15 2.12 12.00 14.78
C LEU A 15 3.44 11.85 13.99
N HIS A 16 4.25 12.91 14.06
CA HIS A 16 5.52 13.11 13.37
C HIS A 16 6.66 12.29 14.00
N SER A 17 7.43 11.56 13.18
CA SER A 17 8.92 11.47 13.20
C SER A 17 9.42 10.11 12.68
N ALA A 18 10.08 10.09 11.51
CA ALA A 18 11.16 9.15 11.12
C ALA A 18 11.31 9.12 9.58
N LEU A 19 11.91 10.16 8.98
CA LEU A 19 12.06 10.30 7.52
C LEU A 19 13.51 10.19 7.00
N ASN A 20 14.50 9.96 7.86
CA ASN A 20 15.92 10.15 7.46
C ASN A 20 16.69 8.87 7.09
N VAL A 21 16.19 7.66 7.34
CA VAL A 21 16.98 6.43 7.11
C VAL A 21 16.68 5.73 5.77
N ALA A 22 15.55 6.03 5.11
CA ALA A 22 15.13 5.31 3.89
C ALA A 22 15.72 5.87 2.56
N LYS A 23 16.64 6.84 2.61
CA LYS A 23 17.10 7.58 1.41
C LYS A 23 18.25 6.94 0.63
N GLN A 24 18.90 5.90 1.15
CA GLN A 24 20.06 5.29 0.49
C GLN A 24 19.63 4.05 -0.32
N GLY A 25 19.25 4.25 -1.59
CA GLY A 25 19.02 3.12 -2.50
C GLY A 25 18.33 3.39 -3.84
N LEU A 26 17.66 4.54 -4.04
CA LEU A 26 17.04 4.87 -5.32
C LEU A 26 17.91 5.83 -6.13
N ASN A 27 18.82 5.28 -6.94
CA ASN A 27 19.51 6.08 -7.95
C ASN A 27 18.59 6.37 -9.15
N LYS A 28 18.25 7.66 -9.28
CA LYS A 28 18.34 8.47 -10.51
C LYS A 28 17.31 8.36 -11.64
N LEU A 29 16.18 7.63 -11.53
CA LEU A 29 15.20 7.62 -12.64
C LEU A 29 13.86 8.36 -12.48
N LEU A 30 13.22 8.52 -11.31
CA LEU A 30 11.88 9.17 -11.25
C LEU A 30 11.56 9.90 -9.92
N ALA A 31 12.58 10.27 -9.14
CA ALA A 31 12.38 10.74 -7.76
C ALA A 31 11.87 12.19 -7.62
N THR A 32 11.66 12.92 -8.71
CA THR A 32 11.33 14.35 -8.60
C THR A 32 9.88 14.58 -8.12
N GLU A 33 8.91 13.71 -8.45
CA GLU A 33 7.53 13.83 -7.95
C GLU A 33 6.82 12.47 -7.89
N VAL A 34 7.09 11.63 -6.88
CA VAL A 34 6.25 10.42 -6.66
C VAL A 34 4.84 10.90 -6.31
N PRO A 35 3.79 10.69 -7.12
CA PRO A 35 2.49 11.36 -6.93
C PRO A 35 1.75 10.92 -5.66
N ILE A 36 2.19 9.83 -5.03
CA ILE A 36 1.63 9.30 -3.79
C ILE A 36 2.65 9.47 -2.65
N GLU A 37 2.22 10.05 -1.54
CA GLU A 37 2.94 9.99 -0.27
C GLU A 37 2.58 8.71 0.46
N VAL A 38 3.59 8.00 0.98
CA VAL A 38 3.41 6.78 1.77
C VAL A 38 4.14 6.93 3.10
N LYS A 39 3.45 6.59 4.20
CA LYS A 39 4.01 6.54 5.55
C LYS A 39 3.75 5.15 6.14
N PRO A 40 4.77 4.28 6.22
CA PRO A 40 4.64 2.99 6.88
C PRO A 40 4.26 3.14 8.34
N VAL A 41 3.33 2.30 8.83
CA VAL A 41 3.04 2.20 10.27
C VAL A 41 4.18 1.50 11.00
N SER A 42 4.74 0.46 10.39
CA SER A 42 5.95 -0.24 10.85
C SER A 42 7.01 -0.22 9.74
N PRO A 43 7.97 0.72 9.75
CA PRO A 43 8.99 0.82 8.70
C PRO A 43 9.82 -0.46 8.53
N ALA A 44 10.20 -1.12 9.62
CA ALA A 44 11.01 -2.34 9.57
C ALA A 44 10.30 -3.48 8.83
N GLN A 45 8.99 -3.67 9.07
CA GLN A 45 8.18 -4.67 8.35
C GLN A 45 7.92 -4.23 6.92
N PHE A 46 7.59 -2.95 6.69
CA PHE A 46 7.27 -2.43 5.36
C PHE A 46 8.41 -2.63 4.35
N TYR A 47 9.66 -2.39 4.77
CA TYR A 47 10.86 -2.62 3.96
C TYR A 47 11.41 -4.06 4.04
N ARG A 48 10.68 -4.99 4.66
CA ARG A 48 11.06 -6.41 4.84
C ARG A 48 12.41 -6.62 5.53
N HIS A 49 12.79 -5.72 6.44
CA HIS A 49 14.00 -5.88 7.27
C HIS A 49 13.81 -6.94 8.36
N VAL A 50 12.57 -7.17 8.79
CA VAL A 50 12.18 -8.18 9.77
C VAL A 50 11.06 -9.03 9.21
N SER A 51 11.05 -10.32 9.54
CA SER A 51 9.91 -11.20 9.25
C SER A 51 8.74 -10.87 10.19
N GLY A 52 7.53 -11.21 9.76
CA GLY A 52 6.33 -11.07 10.56
C GLY A 52 5.14 -11.71 9.89
N GLU A 53 3.98 -11.58 10.53
CA GLU A 53 2.70 -11.97 9.93
C GLU A 53 2.51 -11.31 8.57
N PRO A 54 1.81 -11.96 7.62
CA PRO A 54 1.52 -11.40 6.30
C PRO A 54 0.42 -10.34 6.41
N ARG A 55 0.68 -9.28 7.18
CA ARG A 55 -0.19 -8.15 7.46
C ARG A 55 0.64 -6.87 7.43
N ARG A 56 0.19 -5.89 6.65
CA ARG A 56 0.90 -4.64 6.41
C ARG A 56 -0.05 -3.46 6.52
N LEU A 57 0.40 -2.43 7.24
CA LEU A 57 -0.32 -1.18 7.39
C LEU A 57 0.56 -0.01 6.95
N PHE A 58 -0.01 0.88 6.15
CA PHE A 58 0.62 2.13 5.76
C PHE A 58 -0.43 3.19 5.50
N TRP A 59 -0.09 4.43 5.81
CA TRP A 59 -0.87 5.58 5.39
C TRP A 59 -0.44 5.99 3.99
N ALA A 60 -1.40 6.31 3.13
CA ALA A 60 -1.12 6.89 1.83
C ALA A 60 -2.10 8.01 1.48
N ARG A 61 -1.62 8.94 0.65
CA ARG A 61 -2.42 10.00 0.02
C ARG A 61 -1.78 10.45 -1.30
N ALA A 62 -2.58 10.96 -2.22
CA ALA A 62 -2.09 11.71 -3.37
C ALA A 62 -1.47 13.03 -2.91
N ARG A 63 -0.42 13.47 -3.62
CA ARG A 63 0.10 14.83 -3.53
C ARG A 63 -0.79 15.78 -4.33
N GLY A 64 -0.92 17.00 -3.83
CA GLY A 64 -1.74 18.04 -4.45
C GLY A 64 -3.20 17.98 -4.00
N HIS A 65 -4.02 18.81 -4.64
CA HIS A 65 -5.45 18.93 -4.36
C HIS A 65 -6.25 18.36 -5.53
N ILE A 66 -7.11 17.37 -5.25
CA ILE A 66 -8.03 16.79 -6.24
C ILE A 66 -9.39 17.50 -6.19
N GLY A 67 -9.79 17.94 -5.00
CA GLY A 67 -11.08 18.61 -4.76
C GLY A 67 -12.26 17.65 -4.63
N GLU A 68 -13.28 18.06 -3.90
CA GLU A 68 -14.40 17.19 -3.48
C GLU A 68 -15.30 16.73 -4.64
N GLY A 69 -15.37 17.52 -5.72
CA GLY A 69 -16.25 17.26 -6.85
C GLY A 69 -15.82 16.11 -7.78
N ASN A 70 -14.59 15.58 -7.64
CA ASN A 70 -14.03 14.62 -8.57
C ASN A 70 -13.85 13.21 -7.97
N MET A 71 -14.96 12.63 -7.50
CA MET A 71 -14.97 11.29 -6.91
C MET A 71 -14.39 10.21 -7.84
N LYS A 72 -14.58 10.34 -9.15
CA LYS A 72 -14.00 9.40 -10.13
C LYS A 72 -12.48 9.40 -10.06
N LEU A 73 -11.85 10.58 -9.97
CA LEU A 73 -10.41 10.69 -9.82
C LEU A 73 -9.93 10.15 -8.46
N HIS A 74 -10.67 10.41 -7.38
CA HIS A 74 -10.38 9.79 -6.08
C HIS A 74 -10.40 8.25 -6.15
N CYS A 75 -11.42 7.67 -6.78
CA CYS A 75 -11.49 6.22 -7.00
C CYS A 75 -10.32 5.70 -7.85
N CYS A 76 -9.94 6.39 -8.92
CA CYS A 76 -8.78 6.01 -9.74
C CYS A 76 -7.47 6.01 -8.93
N VAL A 77 -7.27 7.02 -8.08
CA VAL A 77 -6.10 7.08 -7.19
C VAL A 77 -6.12 5.95 -6.17
N ALA A 78 -7.27 5.68 -5.53
CA ALA A 78 -7.37 4.57 -4.58
C ALA A 78 -7.12 3.22 -5.27
N ALA A 79 -7.62 3.04 -6.50
CA ALA A 79 -7.35 1.86 -7.30
C ALA A 79 -5.86 1.71 -7.60
N TYR A 80 -5.19 2.78 -8.03
CA TYR A 80 -3.75 2.78 -8.25
C TYR A 80 -2.95 2.39 -7.00
N VAL A 81 -3.30 2.93 -5.83
CA VAL A 81 -2.59 2.65 -4.57
C VAL A 81 -2.87 1.25 -4.03
N SER A 82 -4.07 0.71 -4.26
CA SER A 82 -4.50 -0.57 -3.68
C SER A 82 -3.65 -1.78 -4.11
N ASP A 83 -3.07 -1.76 -5.31
CA ASP A 83 -2.19 -2.82 -5.83
C ASP A 83 -0.74 -2.72 -5.33
N PHE A 84 -0.38 -1.64 -4.64
CA PHE A 84 1.02 -1.33 -4.31
C PHE A 84 1.66 -2.33 -3.33
N ALA A 85 0.88 -2.88 -2.41
CA ALA A 85 1.42 -3.58 -1.24
C ALA A 85 1.22 -5.11 -1.25
N LEU A 86 0.41 -5.65 -2.16
CA LEU A 86 -0.05 -7.05 -2.14
C LEU A 86 1.11 -8.05 -2.06
N LEU A 87 1.98 -8.07 -3.06
CA LEU A 87 3.14 -8.98 -3.08
C LEU A 87 4.05 -8.79 -1.87
N GLY A 88 4.26 -7.54 -1.47
CA GLY A 88 5.13 -7.23 -0.34
C GLY A 88 4.60 -7.81 0.97
N THR A 89 3.28 -7.75 1.19
CA THR A 89 2.60 -8.31 2.36
C THR A 89 2.77 -9.82 2.43
N VAL A 90 2.53 -10.53 1.31
CA VAL A 90 2.64 -11.99 1.24
C VAL A 90 4.06 -12.48 1.55
N LEU A 91 5.07 -11.70 1.15
CA LEU A 91 6.48 -12.05 1.34
C LEU A 91 7.06 -11.64 2.71
N LEU A 92 6.24 -11.07 3.62
CA LEU A 92 6.68 -10.71 4.98
C LEU A 92 7.18 -11.92 5.80
N PRO A 93 6.50 -13.08 5.82
CA PRO A 93 6.99 -14.26 6.55
C PRO A 93 8.28 -14.84 5.95
N TYR A 94 8.59 -14.51 4.70
CA TYR A 94 9.69 -15.10 3.91
C TYR A 94 10.72 -14.03 3.48
N PRO A 95 11.50 -13.44 4.41
CA PRO A 95 12.41 -12.32 4.11
C PRO A 95 13.55 -12.69 3.14
N LYS A 96 13.95 -13.97 3.12
CA LYS A 96 14.99 -14.48 2.21
C LYS A 96 14.46 -14.84 0.82
N TYR A 97 13.15 -15.00 0.66
CA TYR A 97 12.55 -15.36 -0.61
C TYR A 97 12.50 -14.15 -1.54
N LYS A 98 13.00 -14.35 -2.76
CA LYS A 98 12.97 -13.36 -3.84
C LYS A 98 12.17 -13.95 -4.98
N ALA A 99 10.96 -13.43 -5.19
CA ALA A 99 10.15 -13.82 -6.34
C ALA A 99 10.90 -13.43 -7.63
N ARG A 100 11.09 -14.41 -8.53
CA ARG A 100 11.79 -14.19 -9.80
C ARG A 100 10.91 -13.46 -10.81
N PHE A 101 9.62 -13.78 -10.79
CA PHE A 101 8.60 -13.19 -11.63
C PHE A 101 7.28 -13.18 -10.86
N THR A 102 6.52 -12.10 -11.00
CA THR A 102 5.20 -11.94 -10.38
C THR A 102 4.32 -11.17 -11.33
N ALA A 103 3.06 -11.57 -11.41
CA ALA A 103 2.04 -10.85 -12.13
C ALA A 103 0.77 -10.85 -11.27
N SER A 104 0.06 -9.73 -11.28
CA SER A 104 -1.31 -9.67 -10.76
C SER A 104 -2.21 -10.50 -11.68
N LEU A 105 -3.07 -11.35 -11.10
CA LEU A 105 -3.99 -12.18 -11.88
C LEU A 105 -5.37 -11.52 -11.98
N ASP A 106 -5.90 -11.13 -10.83
CA ASP A 106 -7.11 -10.33 -10.70
C ASP A 106 -6.88 -9.24 -9.66
N HIS A 107 -7.77 -8.24 -9.69
CA HIS A 107 -7.83 -7.21 -8.68
C HIS A 107 -9.27 -6.72 -8.56
N ALA A 108 -9.81 -6.73 -7.34
CA ALA A 108 -11.19 -6.38 -7.09
C ALA A 108 -11.31 -5.39 -5.93
N MET A 109 -12.18 -4.40 -6.11
CA MET A 109 -12.39 -3.32 -5.16
C MET A 109 -13.87 -3.01 -5.01
N TRP A 110 -14.25 -2.63 -3.79
CA TRP A 110 -15.57 -2.14 -3.46
C TRP A 110 -15.44 -0.83 -2.69
N PHE A 111 -16.10 0.22 -3.17
CA PHE A 111 -16.13 1.51 -2.50
C PHE A 111 -17.39 1.59 -1.63
N HIS A 112 -17.20 1.62 -0.31
CA HIS A 112 -18.30 1.57 0.65
C HIS A 112 -18.84 2.95 1.06
N SER A 113 -18.06 4.00 0.86
CA SER A 113 -18.42 5.39 1.19
C SER A 113 -17.71 6.35 0.23
N THR A 114 -18.10 7.61 0.25
CA THR A 114 -17.28 8.68 -0.33
C THR A 114 -16.00 8.85 0.48
N PHE A 115 -14.91 9.22 -0.18
CA PHE A 115 -13.61 9.46 0.43
C PHE A 115 -12.79 10.41 -0.43
N ARG A 116 -11.68 10.88 0.14
CA ARG A 116 -10.75 11.79 -0.52
C ARG A 116 -9.36 11.19 -0.54
N SER A 117 -8.91 10.82 -1.72
CA SER A 117 -7.57 10.24 -1.92
C SER A 117 -6.43 11.24 -1.77
N ASP A 118 -6.71 12.54 -1.72
CA ASP A 118 -5.74 13.59 -1.35
C ASP A 118 -5.64 13.82 0.17
N GLU A 119 -6.44 13.10 0.97
CA GLU A 119 -6.34 13.00 2.41
C GLU A 119 -5.68 11.68 2.85
N TRP A 120 -5.18 11.63 4.08
CA TRP A 120 -4.53 10.43 4.61
C TRP A 120 -5.54 9.30 4.80
N MET A 121 -5.34 8.22 4.06
CA MET A 121 -6.10 6.98 4.18
C MET A 121 -5.19 5.86 4.68
N LEU A 122 -5.68 5.09 5.66
CA LEU A 122 -4.99 3.90 6.12
C LEU A 122 -5.27 2.75 5.16
N TYR A 123 -4.22 2.18 4.60
CA TYR A 123 -4.26 0.95 3.84
C TYR A 123 -3.81 -0.19 4.74
N GLU A 124 -4.73 -1.12 4.94
CA GLU A 124 -4.49 -2.40 5.61
C GLU A 124 -4.54 -3.49 4.56
N CYS A 125 -3.47 -4.28 4.48
CA CYS A 125 -3.36 -5.39 3.56
C CYS A 125 -2.95 -6.62 4.37
N ASP A 126 -3.67 -7.71 4.21
CA ASP A 126 -3.36 -9.02 4.78
C ASP A 126 -3.37 -10.07 3.69
N SER A 127 -2.64 -11.17 3.89
CA SER A 127 -2.67 -12.33 3.01
C SER A 127 -3.01 -13.59 3.81
N PRO A 128 -4.21 -14.15 3.64
CA PRO A 128 -4.62 -15.36 4.35
C PRO A 128 -3.97 -16.63 3.79
N TRP A 129 -3.47 -16.63 2.54
CA TRP A 129 -2.92 -17.82 1.92
C TRP A 129 -1.94 -17.53 0.78
N ALA A 130 -0.89 -18.37 0.69
CA ALA A 130 0.07 -18.38 -0.40
C ALA A 130 0.50 -19.82 -0.71
N GLY A 131 0.45 -20.22 -1.99
CA GLY A 131 0.84 -21.57 -2.40
C GLY A 131 0.65 -21.78 -3.90
N GLN A 132 1.30 -22.81 -4.45
CA GLN A 132 1.18 -23.16 -5.88
C GLN A 132 1.38 -21.95 -6.84
N SER A 133 2.29 -21.04 -6.47
CA SER A 133 2.55 -19.78 -7.20
C SER A 133 1.40 -18.76 -7.23
N LEU A 134 0.39 -18.94 -6.37
CA LEU A 134 -0.75 -18.03 -6.16
C LEU A 134 -0.68 -17.40 -4.77
N LEU A 135 -1.13 -16.16 -4.68
CA LEU A 135 -1.15 -15.36 -3.45
C LEU A 135 -2.54 -14.72 -3.32
N LEU A 136 -3.13 -14.80 -2.14
CA LEU A 136 -4.44 -14.21 -1.81
C LEU A 136 -4.29 -13.18 -0.70
#